data_AF-A0A9N7N8K1-F1
#
_entry.id   AF-A0A9N7N8K1-F1
#
_cell.length_a   1.000
_cell.length_b   1.000
_cell.length_c   1.000
_cell.angle_alpha   90.00
_cell.angle_beta   90.00
_cell.angle_gamma   90.00
#
_symmetry.space_group_name_H-M   'P 1'
#
loop_
_entity.id
_entity.type
_entity.pdbx_description
1 polymer ?
#
loop_
_entity_poly.entity_id
_entity_poly.type
_entity_poly.pdbx_seq_one_letter_code
_entity_poly.pdbx_strand_id
1 'polypeptide(L)' 'HKCYIVATCDRDLKRRIRKVPGVPIMYITQHKYSIERLPEATIGGGRNKI' A
#
# COMPACT_ATOMS: atom_id res chain seq x y z
N HIS A 1 -15.92 -10.54 4.91
CA HIS A 1 -14.99 -10.52 3.77
C HIS A 1 -14.71 -9.08 3.37
N LYS A 2 -13.46 -8.63 3.49
CA LYS A 2 -13.01 -7.36 2.89
C LYS A 2 -12.31 -7.74 1.59
N CYS A 3 -12.82 -7.29 0.45
CA CYS A 3 -12.34 -7.69 -0.87
C CYS A 3 -12.10 -6.45 -1.73
N TYR A 4 -11.24 -5.56 -1.23
CA TYR A 4 -10.91 -4.32 -1.92
C TYR A 4 -9.52 -3.83 -1.50
N ILE A 5 -8.93 -3.04 -2.39
CA ILE A 5 -7.73 -2.25 -2.14
C ILE A 5 -8.15 -0.78 -2.14
N VAL A 6 -7.64 0.01 -1.19
CA VAL A 6 -7.91 1.45 -1.17
C VAL A 6 -6.79 2.18 -1.89
N ALA A 7 -7.10 2.81 -3.03
CA ALA A 7 -6.15 3.65 -3.75
C ALA A 7 -6.26 5.11 -3.27
N THR A 8 -5.24 5.62 -2.57
CA THR A 8 -5.25 7.02 -2.11
C THR A 8 -3.87 7.57 -1.79
N CYS A 9 -3.68 8.86 -2.08
CA CYS A 9 -2.50 9.61 -1.66
C CYS A 9 -2.74 10.39 -0.35
N ASP A 10 -3.97 10.45 0.15
CA ASP A 10 -4.33 11.20 1.37
C ASP A 10 -3.71 10.58 2.63
N ARG A 11 -3.04 11.41 3.44
CA ARG A 11 -2.25 10.96 4.59
C ARG A 11 -3.13 10.52 5.76
N ASP A 12 -4.24 11.21 6.01
CA ASP A 12 -5.11 10.92 7.14
C ASP A 12 -6.02 9.73 6.86
N LEU A 13 -6.49 9.58 5.62
CA LEU A 13 -7.19 8.38 5.16
C LEU A 13 -6.28 7.15 5.26
N LYS A 14 -5.02 7.25 4.82
CA LYS A 14 -4.01 6.20 5.01
C LYS A 14 -3.86 5.81 6.49
N ARG A 15 -3.78 6.80 7.38
CA ARG A 15 -3.68 6.56 8.84
C ARG A 15 -4.91 5.83 9.38
N ARG A 16 -6.11 6.15 8.89
CA ARG A 16 -7.36 5.48 9.27
C ARG A 16 -7.42 4.05 8.73
N ILE A 17 -7.11 3.83 7.45
CA ILE A 17 -7.17 2.50 6.82
C ILE A 17 -6.10 1.55 7.40
N ARG A 18 -4.93 2.04 7.82
CA ARG A 18 -3.92 1.21 8.51
C ARG A 18 -4.41 0.61 9.83
N LYS A 19 -5.44 1.19 10.47
CA LYS A 19 -6.08 0.60 11.65
C LYS A 19 -7.00 -0.57 11.31
N VAL A 20 -7.41 -0.69 10.04
CA VAL A 20 -8.29 -1.75 9.55
C VAL A 20 -7.42 -2.93 9.06
N PRO A 21 -7.46 -4.09 9.72
CA PRO A 21 -6.73 -5.27 9.25
C PRO A 21 -7.36 -5.82 7.97
N GLY A 22 -6.52 -6.34 7.06
CA GLY A 22 -6.94 -6.97 5.80
C GLY A 22 -7.34 -6.01 4.68
N VAL A 23 -6.99 -4.71 4.78
CA VAL A 23 -7.21 -3.73 3.71
C VAL A 23 -5.85 -3.19 3.24
N PRO A 24 -5.38 -3.58 2.05
CA PRO A 24 -4.19 -3.00 1.43
C PRO A 24 -4.45 -1.56 0.99
N ILE A 25 -3.39 -0.76 0.95
CA ILE A 25 -3.45 0.61 0.42
C ILE A 25 -2.51 0.74 -0.77
N MET A 26 -3.04 1.23 -1.89
CA MET A 26 -2.28 1.57 -3.09
C MET A 26 -2.08 3.09 -3.16
N TYR A 27 -0.89 3.54 -3.54
CA TYR A 27 -0.59 4.96 -3.75
C TYR A 27 0.45 5.14 -4.86
N ILE A 28 0.56 6.36 -5.38
CA ILE A 28 1.55 6.70 -6.39
C ILE A 28 2.79 7.27 -5.71
N THR A 29 3.96 6.79 -6.12
CA THR A 29 5.26 7.39 -5.81
C THR A 29 6.19 7.20 -6.99
N GLN A 30 6.98 8.23 -7.34
CA GLN A 30 7.95 8.15 -8.45
C GLN A 30 7.34 7.63 -9.77
N HIS A 31 6.14 8.11 -10.13
CA HIS A 31 5.40 7.64 -11.31
C HIS A 31 5.08 6.14 -11.34
N LYS A 32 5.07 5.47 -10.17
CA LYS A 32 4.76 4.06 -10.02
C LYS A 32 3.67 3.85 -8.98
N TYR A 33 2.89 2.78 -9.13
CA TYR A 33 2.00 2.30 -8.10
C TYR A 33 2.79 1.50 -7.06
N SER A 34 2.61 1.86 -5.80
CA SER A 34 3.14 1.13 -4.65
C SER A 34 1.98 0.65 -3.79
N ILE A 35 2.11 -0.55 -3.24
CA ILE A 35 1.10 -1.17 -2.39
C ILE A 35 1.73 -1.43 -1.03
N GLU A 36 1.08 -0.99 0.03
CA GLU A 36 1.43 -1.36 1.40
C GLU A 36 0.51 -2.47 1.93
N ARG A 37 1.04 -3.27 2.86
CA ARG A 37 0.30 -4.31 3.61
C ARG A 37 -0.31 -5.42 2.75
N LEU A 38 0.25 -5.67 1.56
CA LEU A 38 -0.03 -6.88 0.79
C LEU A 38 0.99 -7.97 1.19
N PRO A 39 0.58 -9.13 1.71
CA PRO A 39 1.49 -10.17 2.20
C PRO A 39 2.48 -10.68 1.14
N GLU A 40 2.09 -10.69 -0.14
CA GLU A 40 2.90 -11.20 -1.25
C GLU A 40 3.73 -10.13 -1.97
N ALA A 41 3.50 -8.84 -1.69
CA ALA A 41 4.21 -7.73 -2.35
C ALA A 41 5.70 -7.63 -1.97
N THR A 42 6.20 -8.45 -1.05
CA THR A 42 7.63 -8.52 -0.71
C THR A 42 8.45 -9.19 -1.83
N ILE A 43 7.83 -9.92 -2.77
CA ILE A 43 8.51 -10.52 -3.92
C ILE A 43 8.33 -9.59 -5.14
N GLY A 44 9.19 -8.58 -5.29
CA GLY A 44 9.23 -7.75 -6.51
C GLY A 44 9.69 -6.29 -6.37
N GLY A 45 10.07 -5.84 -5.17
CA GLY A 45 10.44 -4.44 -4.90
C GLY A 45 11.89 -4.23 -4.47
N GLY A 46 12.85 -4.91 -5.10
CA GLY A 46 14.27 -4.59 -4.90
C GLY A 46 14.64 -3.24 -5.50
N ARG A 47 15.17 -2.33 -4.67
CA ARG A 47 16.30 -1.42 -4.92
C ARG A 47 16.70 -0.82 -3.56
N ASN A 48 17.65 -1.44 -2.85
CA ASN A 48 19.10 -1.23 -2.99
C ASN A 48 19.49 0.19 -2.55
N LYS A 49 19.90 0.33 -1.28
CA LYS A 49 20.67 1.48 -0.82
C LYS A 49 22.13 1.24 -1.20
N ILE A 50 22.58 1.89 -2.27
CA ILE A 50 23.95 2.40 -2.36
C ILE A 50 23.98 3.75 -1.66
#